data_AF-A0A1F9FH29-F1
#
_entry.id   AF-A0A1F9FH29-F1
#
_cell.length_a   1.000
_cell.length_b   1.000
_cell.length_c   1.000
_cell.angle_alpha   90.00
_cell.angle_beta   90.00
_cell.angle_gamma   90.00
#
_symmetry.space_group_name_H-M   'P 1'
#
loop_
_entity.id
_entity.type
_entity.pdbx_description
1 polymer ?
#
loop_
_entity_poly.entity_id
_entity_poly.type
_entity_poly.pdbx_seq_one_letter_code
_entity_poly.pdbx_strand_id
1 'polypeptide(L)'
;METLKLRALFERESVKPGRRTELALMAQLCAVGRPLDAARPPLSVVFVVDASGSMKGQPLTQVQESMRALLDLLAPTDKVGVVAFSSAATVVAESALLTQEAKRQLRRRADAIEATGQTNLESGLVLGQLTLGARAPHERQVLVLLSDGEANQGVTAPAGLEEIAAKMRPDVSITTLGYGARHNPDVLAAVARAGGGQYWFIPDPSEARVEFARAVGAQSDVVAEALELVFCPGDGVELIEVIGARPRLAKEGLVVPQPDLRENGERVAVARVMVDAPKEPQEITGAIVKVRFRRAGSPDVQTVEQRVPLRVLDAEAALVVEAHAAAALAKAEVGRAEARALADRGNFDAAAAILRRHLGALEAVPGYQKMDGSALSEAVEQLVDEVTAYERRPSGAEYAEFKATQLGVDVAQGGKHVADQKSARITAWVDQASGQVIRGGEVVVRGPGGKEVARVPLCAELTVGRMPGNDIVIAAGNISKRHARIVFRDGKAIVVDLKTTNGTFVNGKRVLSPMILGAQDRVYVGDHSIEVVTKEPGDKK
;
A
#
# COMPACT_ATOMS: atom_id res chain seq x y z
N MET A 1 14.99 23.68 9.05
CA MET A 1 14.60 22.38 9.62
C MET A 1 14.76 21.34 8.53
N GLU A 2 15.52 20.28 8.81
CA GLU A 2 15.74 19.17 7.87
C GLU A 2 14.42 18.44 7.64
N THR A 3 14.00 18.29 6.37
CA THR A 3 12.71 17.67 6.02
C THR A 3 12.88 16.18 5.71
N LEU A 4 14.01 15.83 5.11
CA LEU A 4 14.31 14.51 4.58
C LEU A 4 15.80 14.24 4.73
N LYS A 5 16.16 13.00 5.11
CA LYS A 5 17.53 12.49 5.08
C LYS A 5 17.70 11.53 3.91
N LEU A 6 18.78 11.71 3.16
CA LEU A 6 19.22 10.80 2.10
C LEU A 6 20.44 10.02 2.62
N ARG A 7 20.40 8.69 2.46
CA ARG A 7 21.52 7.80 2.74
C ARG A 7 21.72 6.86 1.57
N ALA A 8 22.87 6.95 0.92
CA ALA A 8 23.24 6.13 -0.22
C ALA A 8 24.56 5.38 0.03
N LEU A 9 24.58 4.09 -0.33
CA LEU A 9 25.65 3.14 -0.02
C LEU A 9 25.79 2.10 -1.12
N PHE A 10 27.02 1.75 -1.50
CA PHE A 10 27.29 0.56 -2.29
C PHE A 10 27.17 -0.70 -1.42
N GLU A 11 26.80 -1.83 -2.01
CA GLU A 11 26.75 -3.13 -1.31
C GLU A 11 28.11 -3.65 -0.86
N ARG A 12 29.20 -3.07 -1.36
CA ARG A 12 30.59 -3.35 -0.96
C ARG A 12 31.34 -2.06 -0.73
N GLU A 13 32.22 -2.05 0.26
CA GLU A 13 33.04 -0.87 0.60
C GLU A 13 34.14 -0.58 -0.41
N SER A 14 34.54 -1.58 -1.20
CA SER A 14 35.61 -1.45 -2.19
C SER A 14 35.44 -2.38 -3.40
N VAL A 15 36.23 -2.09 -4.44
CA VAL A 15 36.39 -2.93 -5.64
C VAL A 15 37.87 -3.22 -5.89
N LYS A 16 38.16 -4.34 -6.57
CA LYS A 16 39.55 -4.72 -6.91
C LYS A 16 40.08 -3.86 -8.07
N PRO A 17 41.35 -3.43 -8.04
CA PRO A 17 41.91 -2.59 -9.09
C PRO A 17 41.87 -3.24 -10.47
N GLY A 18 41.59 -2.44 -11.50
CA GLY A 18 41.58 -2.87 -12.91
C GLY A 18 40.50 -3.90 -13.27
N ARG A 19 39.55 -4.18 -12.37
CA ARG A 19 38.44 -5.12 -12.63
C ARG A 19 37.14 -4.37 -12.88
N ARG A 20 36.42 -4.82 -13.91
CA ARG A 20 35.02 -4.46 -14.13
C ARG A 20 34.16 -5.24 -13.14
N THR A 21 33.46 -4.54 -12.25
CA THR A 21 32.72 -5.15 -11.13
C THR A 21 31.29 -4.63 -11.11
N GLU A 22 30.32 -5.56 -11.07
CA GLU A 22 28.92 -5.20 -10.84
C GLU A 22 28.66 -5.00 -9.35
N LEU A 23 27.95 -3.92 -9.00
CA LEU A 23 27.53 -3.62 -7.63
C LEU A 23 26.08 -3.13 -7.59
N ALA A 24 25.44 -3.33 -6.45
CA ALA A 24 24.23 -2.58 -6.08
C ALA A 24 24.58 -1.27 -5.35
N LEU A 25 23.88 -0.20 -5.71
CA LEU A 25 23.88 1.11 -5.05
C LEU A 25 22.51 1.36 -4.44
N MET A 26 22.42 1.27 -3.12
CA MET A 26 21.21 1.59 -2.36
C MET A 26 21.11 3.10 -2.16
N ALA A 27 19.89 3.64 -2.23
CA ALA A 27 19.52 4.96 -1.77
C ALA A 27 18.27 4.86 -0.89
N GLN A 28 18.39 5.26 0.37
CA GLN A 28 17.33 5.31 1.36
C GLN A 28 16.96 6.77 1.65
N LEU A 29 15.66 7.05 1.65
CA LEU A 29 15.07 8.34 2.00
C LEU A 29 14.28 8.15 3.29
N CYS A 30 14.57 8.98 4.31
CA CYS A 30 13.84 8.96 5.57
C CYS A 30 13.25 10.34 5.84
N ALA A 31 11.96 10.42 6.15
CA ALA A 31 11.36 11.66 6.63
C ALA A 31 11.82 11.95 8.06
N VAL A 32 12.32 13.18 8.29
CA VAL A 32 12.78 13.63 9.63
C VAL A 32 12.09 14.90 10.11
N GLY A 33 11.28 15.53 9.24
CA GLY A 33 10.50 16.71 9.57
C GLY A 33 9.05 16.40 9.93
N ARG A 34 8.35 17.41 10.48
CA ARG A 34 6.89 17.41 10.60
C ARG A 34 6.26 18.19 9.42
N PRO A 35 5.02 17.85 9.03
CA PRO A 35 4.24 18.68 8.12
C PRO A 35 4.22 20.14 8.61
N LEU A 36 4.26 21.11 7.69
CA LEU A 36 4.13 22.53 8.04
C LEU A 36 2.76 22.84 8.65
N ASP A 37 1.73 22.11 8.20
CA ASP A 37 0.36 22.34 8.61
C ASP A 37 0.07 21.65 9.96
N ALA A 38 -0.10 22.48 11.00
CA ALA A 38 -0.55 22.03 12.33
C ALA A 38 -2.01 21.54 12.31
N ALA A 39 -2.81 22.05 11.37
CA ALA A 39 -4.19 21.65 11.10
C ALA A 39 -4.27 20.74 9.88
N ARG A 40 -5.38 19.98 9.76
CA ARG A 40 -5.65 19.14 8.59
C ARG A 40 -5.72 20.02 7.32
N PRO A 41 -4.91 19.75 6.28
CA PRO A 41 -4.98 20.49 5.04
C PRO A 41 -6.34 20.24 4.35
N PRO A 42 -6.96 21.27 3.74
CA PRO A 42 -8.20 21.09 3.01
C PRO A 42 -7.98 20.12 1.83
N LEU A 43 -8.91 19.19 1.66
CA LEU A 43 -8.84 18.22 0.58
C LEU A 43 -9.76 18.64 -0.57
N SER A 44 -9.27 18.44 -1.79
CA SER A 44 -10.08 18.38 -3.00
C SER A 44 -10.12 16.93 -3.45
N VAL A 45 -11.28 16.30 -3.34
CA VAL A 45 -11.46 14.88 -3.67
C VAL A 45 -12.36 14.76 -4.89
N VAL A 46 -11.92 14.04 -5.91
CA VAL A 46 -12.79 13.64 -7.02
C VAL A 46 -12.92 12.12 -7.03
N PHE A 47 -14.15 11.63 -6.87
CA PHE A 47 -14.49 10.22 -7.03
C PHE A 47 -14.69 9.93 -8.52
N VAL A 48 -13.86 9.06 -9.07
CA VAL A 48 -13.94 8.58 -10.46
C VAL A 48 -14.54 7.18 -10.41
N VAL A 49 -15.81 7.08 -10.78
CA VAL A 49 -16.65 5.90 -10.60
C VAL A 49 -16.79 5.16 -11.92
N ASP A 50 -16.40 3.89 -11.92
CA ASP A 50 -16.66 2.98 -13.01
C ASP A 50 -18.15 2.60 -13.04
N ALA A 51 -18.79 2.95 -14.13
CA ALA A 51 -20.18 2.65 -14.43
C ALA A 51 -20.28 1.77 -15.68
N SER A 52 -19.27 0.95 -15.97
CA SER A 52 -19.28 0.00 -17.09
C SER A 52 -20.18 -1.21 -16.84
N GLY A 53 -20.50 -1.96 -17.90
CA GLY A 53 -21.43 -3.10 -17.81
C GLY A 53 -21.00 -4.21 -16.84
N SER A 54 -19.71 -4.39 -16.58
CA SER A 54 -19.17 -5.38 -15.63
C SER A 54 -19.45 -5.01 -14.17
N MET A 55 -19.66 -3.73 -13.88
CA MET A 55 -20.02 -3.22 -12.55
C MET A 55 -21.48 -3.51 -12.17
N LYS A 56 -22.31 -4.04 -13.08
CA LYS A 56 -23.73 -4.32 -12.83
C LYS A 56 -23.93 -5.24 -11.62
N GLY A 57 -24.95 -4.93 -10.83
CA GLY A 57 -25.33 -5.72 -9.65
C GLY A 57 -24.48 -5.35 -8.44
N GLN A 58 -23.92 -6.37 -7.78
CA GLN A 58 -23.24 -6.19 -6.50
C GLN A 58 -22.07 -5.19 -6.53
N PRO A 59 -21.16 -5.16 -7.53
CA PRO A 59 -20.02 -4.23 -7.52
C PRO A 59 -20.45 -2.75 -7.48
N LEU A 60 -21.41 -2.33 -8.31
CA LEU A 60 -21.91 -0.97 -8.29
C LEU A 60 -22.62 -0.63 -6.97
N THR A 61 -23.40 -1.55 -6.40
CA THR A 61 -23.98 -1.36 -5.06
C THR A 61 -22.88 -1.13 -4.02
N GLN A 62 -21.81 -1.91 -4.08
CA GLN A 62 -20.65 -1.77 -3.18
C GLN A 62 -19.94 -0.43 -3.36
N VAL A 63 -19.79 0.05 -4.61
CA VAL A 63 -19.24 1.38 -4.91
C VAL A 63 -20.11 2.48 -4.32
N GLN A 64 -21.43 2.42 -4.52
CA GLN A 64 -22.36 3.41 -3.98
C GLN A 64 -22.33 3.43 -2.45
N GLU A 65 -22.33 2.26 -1.80
CA GLU A 65 -22.19 2.15 -0.34
C GLU A 65 -20.85 2.69 0.15
N SER A 66 -19.76 2.36 -0.54
CA SER A 66 -18.43 2.89 -0.27
C SER A 66 -18.45 4.42 -0.34
N MET A 67 -18.91 5.01 -1.46
CA MET A 67 -19.01 6.46 -1.62
C MET A 67 -19.78 7.14 -0.48
N ARG A 68 -20.92 6.58 -0.06
CA ARG A 68 -21.69 7.13 1.07
C ARG A 68 -20.86 7.15 2.35
N ALA A 69 -20.11 6.08 2.62
CA ALA A 69 -19.21 5.97 3.76
C ALA A 69 -18.01 6.92 3.66
N LEU A 70 -17.45 7.11 2.46
CA LEU A 70 -16.31 8.03 2.23
C LEU A 70 -16.73 9.48 2.44
N LEU A 71 -17.92 9.88 1.97
CA LEU A 71 -18.50 11.21 2.22
C LEU A 71 -18.73 11.49 3.72
N ASP A 72 -18.84 10.46 4.57
CA ASP A 72 -18.94 10.61 6.03
C ASP A 72 -17.62 10.90 6.73
N LEU A 73 -16.50 10.69 6.06
CA LEU A 73 -15.18 10.99 6.62
C LEU A 73 -14.72 12.41 6.30
N LEU A 74 -15.20 12.99 5.20
CA LEU A 74 -14.79 14.31 4.74
C LEU A 74 -15.42 15.45 5.56
N ALA A 75 -14.65 16.53 5.74
CA ALA A 75 -15.06 17.71 6.47
C ALA A 75 -15.81 18.69 5.56
N PRO A 76 -16.64 19.60 6.11
CA PRO A 76 -17.33 20.63 5.33
C PRO A 76 -16.40 21.62 4.59
N THR A 77 -15.13 21.68 4.99
CA THR A 77 -14.08 22.48 4.35
C THR A 77 -13.46 21.81 3.13
N ASP A 78 -13.74 20.53 2.90
CA ASP A 78 -13.23 19.79 1.75
C ASP A 78 -14.10 20.03 0.52
N LYS A 79 -13.51 20.02 -0.67
CA LYS A 79 -14.22 20.03 -1.94
C LYS A 79 -14.39 18.61 -2.44
N VAL A 80 -15.56 18.31 -3.00
CA VAL A 80 -15.88 17.00 -3.54
C VAL A 80 -16.51 17.12 -4.92
N GLY A 81 -15.96 16.39 -5.89
CA GLY A 81 -16.54 16.17 -7.21
C GLY A 81 -16.77 14.68 -7.48
N VAL A 82 -17.61 14.38 -8.47
CA VAL A 82 -17.89 13.01 -8.91
C VAL A 82 -17.90 12.96 -10.44
N VAL A 83 -17.11 12.04 -10.98
CA VAL A 83 -17.08 11.68 -12.39
C VAL A 83 -17.51 10.23 -12.51
N ALA A 84 -18.42 9.92 -13.42
CA ALA A 84 -18.75 8.55 -13.78
C ALA A 84 -18.23 8.27 -15.19
N PHE A 85 -17.64 7.10 -15.41
CA PHE A 85 -17.13 6.71 -16.71
C PHE A 85 -17.61 5.31 -17.12
N SER A 86 -17.85 5.18 -18.41
CA SER A 86 -18.03 3.89 -19.08
C SER A 86 -17.30 3.96 -20.42
N SER A 87 -18.00 4.00 -21.55
CA SER A 87 -17.39 4.27 -22.86
C SER A 87 -16.86 5.72 -22.97
N ALA A 88 -17.48 6.63 -22.23
CA ALA A 88 -17.05 8.00 -22.06
C ALA A 88 -17.20 8.41 -20.59
N ALA A 89 -16.46 9.43 -20.18
CA ALA A 89 -16.55 10.01 -18.84
C ALA A 89 -17.50 11.21 -18.83
N THR A 90 -18.26 11.36 -17.75
CA THR A 90 -19.21 12.45 -17.53
C THR A 90 -19.08 13.00 -16.11
N VAL A 91 -19.22 14.32 -15.95
CA VAL A 91 -19.24 14.95 -14.63
C VAL A 91 -20.64 14.77 -14.03
N VAL A 92 -20.72 13.94 -13.01
CA VAL A 92 -21.96 13.73 -12.23
C VAL A 92 -22.14 14.87 -11.24
N ALA A 93 -21.06 15.38 -10.66
CA ALA A 93 -21.06 16.54 -9.79
C ALA A 93 -19.75 17.31 -9.90
N GLU A 94 -19.86 18.63 -10.10
CA GLU A 94 -18.73 19.56 -10.07
C GLU A 94 -18.08 19.58 -8.69
N SER A 95 -16.77 19.87 -8.66
CA SER A 95 -16.02 20.00 -7.39
C SER A 95 -16.50 21.21 -6.60
N ALA A 96 -17.11 20.97 -5.43
CA ALA A 96 -17.65 22.01 -4.56
C ALA A 96 -17.49 21.66 -3.08
N LEU A 97 -17.51 22.67 -2.21
CA LEU A 97 -17.42 22.49 -0.76
C LEU A 97 -18.52 21.53 -0.26
N LEU A 98 -18.14 20.60 0.63
CA LEU A 98 -19.00 19.55 1.16
C LEU A 98 -19.94 20.08 2.27
N THR A 99 -20.78 21.04 1.92
CA THR A 99 -21.89 21.46 2.78
C THR A 99 -22.85 20.29 3.04
N GLN A 100 -23.67 20.37 4.10
CA GLN A 100 -24.67 19.33 4.38
C GLN A 100 -25.65 19.12 3.21
N GLU A 101 -25.98 20.18 2.48
CA GLU A 101 -26.83 20.08 1.29
C GLU A 101 -26.08 19.44 0.12
N ALA A 102 -24.84 19.88 -0.17
CA ALA A 102 -24.01 19.27 -1.19
C ALA A 102 -23.80 17.76 -0.93
N LYS A 103 -23.58 17.38 0.33
CA LYS A 103 -23.44 15.98 0.74
C LYS A 103 -24.71 15.16 0.47
N ARG A 104 -25.90 15.70 0.77
CA ARG A 104 -27.18 15.04 0.44
C ARG A 104 -27.38 14.89 -1.07
N GLN A 105 -27.03 15.91 -1.84
CA GLN A 105 -27.14 15.88 -3.30
C GLN A 105 -26.17 14.87 -3.93
N LEU A 106 -24.92 14.85 -3.47
CA LEU A 106 -23.91 13.88 -3.91
C LEU A 106 -24.34 12.44 -3.67
N ARG A 107 -24.95 12.15 -2.50
CA ARG A 107 -25.51 10.82 -2.21
C ARG A 107 -26.58 10.43 -3.21
N ARG A 108 -27.57 11.30 -3.43
CA ARG A 108 -28.65 11.05 -4.40
C ARG A 108 -28.11 10.83 -5.82
N ARG A 109 -27.09 11.59 -6.22
CA ARG A 109 -26.48 11.44 -7.54
C ARG A 109 -25.67 10.16 -7.66
N ALA A 110 -24.92 9.77 -6.63
CA ALA A 110 -24.21 8.49 -6.59
C ALA A 110 -25.18 7.31 -6.68
N ASP A 111 -26.31 7.37 -5.98
CA ASP A 111 -27.37 6.35 -6.01
C ASP A 111 -28.02 6.21 -7.39
N ALA A 112 -27.98 7.27 -8.21
CA ALA A 112 -28.55 7.31 -9.55
C ALA A 112 -27.55 6.88 -10.66
N ILE A 113 -26.31 6.54 -10.31
CA ILE A 113 -25.34 6.00 -11.28
C ILE A 113 -25.82 4.61 -11.73
N GLU A 114 -25.84 4.38 -13.04
CA GLU A 114 -26.25 3.11 -13.64
C GLU A 114 -25.11 2.51 -14.47
N ALA A 115 -24.87 1.20 -14.29
CA ALA A 115 -23.82 0.48 -14.99
C ALA A 115 -24.23 0.12 -16.43
N THR A 116 -23.59 0.73 -17.43
CA THR A 116 -23.82 0.51 -18.87
C THR A 116 -22.56 0.73 -19.69
N GLY A 117 -22.49 0.18 -20.91
CA GLY A 117 -21.39 0.45 -21.85
C GLY A 117 -20.08 -0.29 -21.56
N GLN A 118 -19.02 0.18 -22.22
CA GLN A 118 -17.64 -0.32 -22.11
C GLN A 118 -16.88 0.41 -20.99
N THR A 119 -15.55 0.24 -20.92
CA THR A 119 -14.70 0.72 -19.82
C THR A 119 -13.49 1.50 -20.37
N ASN A 120 -13.61 2.83 -20.35
CA ASN A 120 -12.59 3.78 -20.80
C ASN A 120 -11.95 4.51 -19.60
N LEU A 121 -11.00 3.82 -18.98
CA LEU A 121 -10.31 4.26 -17.77
C LEU A 121 -9.53 5.56 -17.96
N GLU A 122 -8.90 5.75 -19.12
CA GLU A 122 -8.21 6.99 -19.49
C GLU A 122 -9.14 8.19 -19.42
N SER A 123 -10.34 8.09 -20.03
CA SER A 123 -11.30 9.20 -20.03
C SER A 123 -11.75 9.58 -18.61
N GLY A 124 -11.93 8.59 -17.74
CA GLY A 124 -12.28 8.81 -16.33
C GLY A 124 -11.19 9.52 -15.57
N LEU A 125 -9.93 9.09 -15.72
CA LEU A 125 -8.77 9.71 -15.07
C LEU A 125 -8.59 11.16 -15.53
N VAL A 126 -8.59 11.40 -16.85
CA VAL A 126 -8.38 12.75 -17.41
C VAL A 126 -9.50 13.70 -17.01
N LEU A 127 -10.77 13.28 -17.12
CA LEU A 127 -11.89 14.12 -16.69
C LEU A 127 -11.88 14.36 -15.18
N GLY A 128 -11.52 13.34 -14.39
CA GLY A 128 -11.36 13.48 -12.95
C GLY A 128 -10.30 14.52 -12.56
N GLN A 129 -9.16 14.54 -13.26
CA GLN A 129 -8.13 15.57 -13.09
C GLN A 129 -8.66 16.96 -13.46
N LEU A 130 -9.39 17.09 -14.57
CA LEU A 130 -9.97 18.38 -14.98
C LEU A 130 -10.99 18.89 -13.95
N THR A 131 -11.81 18.02 -13.37
CA THR A 131 -12.79 18.37 -12.33
C THR A 131 -12.13 18.81 -11.01
N LEU A 132 -10.92 18.36 -10.69
CA LEU A 132 -10.17 18.86 -9.52
C LEU A 132 -9.82 20.35 -9.64
N GLY A 133 -9.68 20.87 -10.86
CA GLY A 133 -9.33 22.25 -11.13
C GLY A 133 -7.92 22.64 -10.66
N ALA A 134 -7.64 23.94 -10.58
CA ALA A 134 -6.35 24.44 -10.11
C ALA A 134 -6.17 24.23 -8.60
N ARG A 135 -5.00 23.73 -8.20
CA ARG A 135 -4.63 23.49 -6.79
C ARG A 135 -4.43 24.81 -6.04
N ALA A 136 -5.21 25.03 -4.98
CA ALA A 136 -4.98 26.15 -4.07
C ALA A 136 -3.76 25.90 -3.16
N PRO A 137 -3.15 26.96 -2.57
CA PRO A 137 -2.08 26.80 -1.58
C PRO A 137 -2.53 25.94 -0.41
N HIS A 138 -1.68 25.00 0.02
CA HIS A 138 -1.96 24.04 1.11
C HIS A 138 -3.14 23.08 0.86
N GLU A 139 -3.79 23.14 -0.30
CA GLU A 139 -4.80 22.18 -0.73
C GLU A 139 -4.13 20.90 -1.25
N ARG A 140 -4.75 19.76 -0.97
CA ARG A 140 -4.32 18.46 -1.50
C ARG A 140 -5.38 17.92 -2.42
N GLN A 141 -4.98 17.57 -3.64
CA GLN A 141 -5.87 16.98 -4.63
C GLN A 141 -5.72 15.47 -4.63
N VAL A 142 -6.84 14.76 -4.41
CA VAL A 142 -6.90 13.31 -4.36
C VAL A 142 -7.94 12.83 -5.35
N LEU A 143 -7.53 11.98 -6.28
CA LEU A 143 -8.42 11.26 -7.18
C LEU A 143 -8.62 9.85 -6.62
N VAL A 144 -9.87 9.47 -6.42
CA VAL A 144 -10.26 8.16 -5.91
C VAL A 144 -10.93 7.40 -7.03
N LEU A 145 -10.25 6.43 -7.62
CA LEU A 145 -10.79 5.58 -8.67
C LEU A 145 -11.50 4.39 -8.04
N LEU A 146 -12.75 4.15 -8.40
CA LEU A 146 -13.56 3.02 -7.94
C LEU A 146 -13.95 2.19 -9.17
N SER A 147 -13.31 1.03 -9.36
CA SER A 147 -13.40 0.27 -10.61
C SER A 147 -13.10 -1.21 -10.40
N ASP A 148 -13.50 -2.04 -11.36
CA ASP A 148 -13.04 -3.41 -11.50
C ASP A 148 -11.80 -3.53 -12.43
N GLY A 149 -11.25 -2.42 -12.93
CA GLY A 149 -9.98 -2.39 -13.66
C GLY A 149 -10.00 -2.98 -15.08
N GLU A 150 -11.15 -3.38 -15.63
CA GLU A 150 -11.24 -3.98 -16.97
C GLU A 150 -11.19 -2.94 -18.10
N ALA A 151 -10.08 -2.22 -18.27
CA ALA A 151 -9.91 -1.28 -19.38
C ALA A 151 -10.00 -1.99 -20.74
N ASN A 152 -11.03 -1.68 -21.53
CA ASN A 152 -11.29 -2.31 -22.83
C ASN A 152 -11.47 -1.29 -23.98
N GLN A 153 -11.46 0.01 -23.67
CA GLN A 153 -11.52 1.10 -24.63
C GLN A 153 -10.50 2.20 -24.27
N GLY A 154 -9.93 2.87 -25.28
CA GLY A 154 -8.87 3.87 -25.09
C GLY A 154 -7.52 3.19 -24.80
N VAL A 155 -6.71 3.78 -23.91
CA VAL A 155 -5.50 3.13 -23.40
C VAL A 155 -5.86 1.98 -22.46
N THR A 156 -5.62 0.75 -22.91
CA THR A 156 -5.91 -0.49 -22.15
C THR A 156 -4.67 -1.13 -21.53
N ALA A 157 -3.48 -0.79 -22.04
CA ALA A 157 -2.23 -1.33 -21.53
C ALA A 157 -1.85 -0.67 -20.19
N PRO A 158 -1.48 -1.44 -19.14
CA PRO A 158 -1.09 -0.90 -17.84
C PRO A 158 -0.02 0.20 -17.95
N ALA A 159 0.99 0.02 -18.80
CA ALA A 159 2.07 0.98 -18.99
C ALA A 159 1.58 2.35 -19.51
N GLY A 160 0.55 2.39 -20.35
CA GLY A 160 0.00 3.66 -20.83
C GLY A 160 -0.82 4.37 -19.76
N LEU A 161 -1.57 3.62 -18.94
CA LEU A 161 -2.32 4.15 -17.80
C LEU A 161 -1.38 4.64 -16.69
N GLU A 162 -0.25 3.96 -16.46
CA GLU A 162 0.83 4.42 -15.58
C GLU A 162 1.39 5.77 -16.05
N GLU A 163 1.61 5.95 -17.35
CA GLU A 163 2.12 7.21 -17.90
C GLU A 163 1.14 8.36 -17.70
N ILE A 164 -0.17 8.12 -17.90
CA ILE A 164 -1.23 9.09 -17.64
C ILE A 164 -1.24 9.47 -16.15
N ALA A 165 -1.27 8.49 -15.25
CA ALA A 165 -1.25 8.70 -13.81
C ALA A 165 0.02 9.46 -13.35
N ALA A 166 1.18 9.12 -13.89
CA ALA A 166 2.45 9.78 -13.59
C ALA A 166 2.48 11.24 -14.05
N LYS A 167 1.80 11.61 -15.14
CA LYS A 167 1.69 13.01 -15.61
C LYS A 167 0.83 13.89 -14.70
N MET A 168 -0.07 13.29 -13.91
CA MET A 168 -0.88 14.04 -12.94
C MET A 168 -0.11 14.42 -11.69
N ARG A 169 1.07 13.81 -11.49
CA ARG A 169 2.00 14.16 -10.44
C ARG A 169 2.79 15.41 -10.83
N PRO A 170 3.14 16.26 -9.86
CA PRO A 170 3.00 16.06 -8.41
C PRO A 170 1.71 16.56 -7.78
N ASP A 171 0.77 17.10 -8.56
CA ASP A 171 -0.33 17.88 -7.99
C ASP A 171 -1.50 17.01 -7.52
N VAL A 172 -1.72 15.87 -8.17
CA VAL A 172 -2.79 14.92 -7.84
C VAL A 172 -2.22 13.60 -7.33
N SER A 173 -2.74 13.12 -6.20
CA SER A 173 -2.52 11.75 -5.73
C SER A 173 -3.68 10.85 -6.20
N ILE A 174 -3.37 9.66 -6.73
CA ILE A 174 -4.39 8.72 -7.22
C ILE A 174 -4.43 7.49 -6.33
N THR A 175 -5.57 7.24 -5.69
CA THR A 175 -5.85 6.03 -4.92
C THR A 175 -6.93 5.22 -5.63
N THR A 176 -6.78 3.90 -5.68
CA THR A 176 -7.68 3.03 -6.42
C THR A 176 -8.32 1.99 -5.50
N LEU A 177 -9.64 1.85 -5.57
CA LEU A 177 -10.44 0.85 -4.87
C LEU A 177 -10.98 -0.16 -5.89
N GLY A 178 -10.56 -1.42 -5.75
CA GLY A 178 -10.97 -2.54 -6.60
C GLY A 178 -12.23 -3.23 -6.10
N TYR A 179 -13.21 -3.45 -6.97
CA TYR A 179 -14.49 -4.07 -6.64
C TYR A 179 -14.76 -5.32 -7.49
N GLY A 180 -15.46 -6.30 -6.90
CA GLY A 180 -15.87 -7.53 -7.58
C GLY A 180 -14.77 -8.60 -7.66
N ALA A 181 -15.17 -9.86 -7.80
CA ALA A 181 -14.24 -11.01 -7.73
C ALA A 181 -13.34 -11.19 -8.96
N ARG A 182 -13.64 -10.52 -10.08
CA ARG A 182 -12.94 -10.66 -11.36
C ARG A 182 -12.22 -9.39 -11.81
N HIS A 183 -12.04 -8.43 -10.91
CA HIS A 183 -11.35 -7.20 -11.24
C HIS A 183 -9.90 -7.47 -11.71
N ASN A 184 -9.32 -6.51 -12.43
CA ASN A 184 -7.93 -6.51 -12.84
C ASN A 184 -7.09 -5.67 -11.85
N PRO A 185 -6.57 -6.29 -10.78
CA PRO A 185 -5.82 -5.55 -9.76
C PRO A 185 -4.47 -5.05 -10.25
N ASP A 186 -3.89 -5.63 -11.31
CA ASP A 186 -2.59 -5.17 -11.84
C ASP A 186 -2.71 -3.76 -12.43
N VAL A 187 -3.79 -3.50 -13.18
CA VAL A 187 -4.08 -2.17 -13.75
C VAL A 187 -4.31 -1.15 -12.64
N LEU A 188 -5.14 -1.48 -11.66
CA LEU A 188 -5.47 -0.56 -10.56
C LEU A 188 -4.24 -0.27 -9.69
N ALA A 189 -3.47 -1.29 -9.32
CA ALA A 189 -2.22 -1.14 -8.58
C ALA A 189 -1.18 -0.32 -9.33
N ALA A 190 -1.05 -0.53 -10.65
CA ALA A 190 -0.15 0.24 -11.50
C ALA A 190 -0.53 1.73 -11.53
N VAL A 191 -1.81 2.05 -11.76
CA VAL A 191 -2.34 3.42 -11.73
C VAL A 191 -2.13 4.08 -10.37
N ALA A 192 -2.47 3.40 -9.28
CA ALA A 192 -2.28 3.92 -7.93
C ALA A 192 -0.81 4.24 -7.64
N ARG A 193 0.09 3.29 -7.96
CA ARG A 193 1.53 3.44 -7.73
C ARG A 193 2.10 4.61 -8.53
N ALA A 194 1.75 4.71 -9.82
CA ALA A 194 2.20 5.80 -10.68
C ALA A 194 1.65 7.17 -10.23
N GLY A 195 0.42 7.20 -9.73
CA GLY A 195 -0.21 8.38 -9.12
C GLY A 195 0.19 8.64 -7.67
N GLY A 196 1.19 7.92 -7.12
CA GLY A 196 1.69 8.13 -5.76
C GLY A 196 0.73 7.76 -4.62
N GLY A 197 -0.37 7.05 -4.92
CA GLY A 197 -1.30 6.53 -3.92
C GLY A 197 -1.17 5.03 -3.72
N GLN A 198 -2.28 4.37 -3.36
CA GLN A 198 -2.32 2.95 -3.02
C GLN A 198 -3.53 2.25 -3.65
N TYR A 199 -3.41 0.95 -3.81
CA TYR A 199 -4.47 0.07 -4.28
C TYR A 199 -5.03 -0.75 -3.12
N TRP A 200 -6.35 -0.86 -3.07
CA TRP A 200 -7.06 -1.68 -2.09
C TRP A 200 -8.13 -2.50 -2.78
N PHE A 201 -8.14 -3.80 -2.54
CA PHE A 201 -9.28 -4.64 -2.87
C PHE A 201 -10.35 -4.48 -1.78
N ILE A 202 -11.59 -4.18 -2.18
CA ILE A 202 -12.73 -3.99 -1.27
C ILE A 202 -13.72 -5.14 -1.45
N PRO A 203 -13.58 -6.24 -0.69
CA PRO A 203 -14.55 -7.33 -0.70
C PRO A 203 -15.88 -6.92 -0.06
N ASP A 204 -15.85 -6.03 0.93
CA ASP A 204 -17.00 -5.51 1.67
C ASP A 204 -16.95 -3.96 1.76
N PRO A 205 -18.04 -3.23 1.47
CA PRO A 205 -18.06 -1.75 1.50
C PRO A 205 -17.68 -1.12 2.84
N SER A 206 -17.84 -1.83 3.96
CA SER A 206 -17.37 -1.37 5.27
C SER A 206 -15.85 -1.20 5.32
N GLU A 207 -15.09 -1.98 4.53
CA GLU A 207 -13.63 -1.86 4.41
C GLU A 207 -13.21 -0.57 3.73
N ALA A 208 -14.00 -0.10 2.76
CA ALA A 208 -13.68 1.12 2.03
C ALA A 208 -13.51 2.31 2.97
N ARG A 209 -14.28 2.39 4.07
CA ARG A 209 -14.20 3.47 5.05
C ARG A 209 -12.84 3.49 5.75
N VAL A 210 -12.39 2.34 6.25
CA VAL A 210 -11.09 2.22 6.95
C VAL A 210 -9.94 2.44 5.98
N GLU A 211 -9.98 1.82 4.79
CA GLU A 211 -8.89 1.94 3.82
C GLU A 211 -8.80 3.33 3.19
N PHE A 212 -9.93 4.01 2.97
CA PHE A 212 -9.93 5.40 2.55
C PHE A 212 -9.51 6.34 3.68
N ALA A 213 -9.94 6.10 4.93
CA ALA A 213 -9.49 6.88 6.07
C ALA A 213 -7.97 6.77 6.24
N ARG A 214 -7.40 5.59 5.99
CA ARG A 214 -5.96 5.36 5.89
C ARG A 214 -5.36 6.14 4.73
N ALA A 215 -5.93 6.07 3.53
CA ALA A 215 -5.43 6.77 2.34
C ALA A 215 -5.48 8.30 2.45
N VAL A 216 -6.48 8.85 3.12
CA VAL A 216 -6.66 10.29 3.36
C VAL A 216 -5.90 10.77 4.60
N GLY A 217 -5.92 10.01 5.69
CA GLY A 217 -5.13 10.29 6.89
C GLY A 217 -3.64 10.29 6.56
N ALA A 218 -3.20 9.34 5.75
CA ALA A 218 -1.90 9.33 5.12
C ALA A 218 -1.49 10.63 4.42
N GLN A 219 -2.45 11.30 3.76
CA GLN A 219 -2.18 12.59 3.14
C GLN A 219 -1.90 13.65 4.21
N SER A 220 -2.56 13.61 5.36
CA SER A 220 -2.31 14.58 6.45
C SER A 220 -0.92 14.47 7.09
N ASP A 221 -0.21 13.36 6.85
CA ASP A 221 1.13 13.09 7.42
C ASP A 221 2.25 13.22 6.38
N VAL A 222 1.95 13.61 5.14
CA VAL A 222 2.99 13.82 4.13
C VAL A 222 3.88 14.99 4.55
N VAL A 223 5.19 14.73 4.53
CA VAL A 223 6.26 15.66 4.89
C VAL A 223 6.97 16.18 3.64
N ALA A 224 7.14 15.32 2.64
CA ALA A 224 7.72 15.66 1.34
C ALA A 224 6.82 15.17 0.20
N GLU A 225 6.64 16.04 -0.79
CA GLU A 225 5.86 15.80 -2.00
C GLU A 225 6.76 15.88 -3.23
N ALA A 226 6.30 15.33 -4.36
CA ALA A 226 6.99 15.48 -5.66
C ALA A 226 8.43 14.93 -5.67
N LEU A 227 8.68 13.82 -4.97
CA LEU A 227 10.03 13.31 -4.81
C LEU A 227 10.55 12.74 -6.14
N GLU A 228 11.74 13.18 -6.55
CA GLU A 228 12.53 12.61 -7.63
C GLU A 228 13.90 12.22 -7.10
N LEU A 229 14.20 10.92 -7.14
CA LEU A 229 15.51 10.40 -6.80
C LEU A 229 16.36 10.31 -8.07
N VAL A 230 17.56 10.87 -8.03
CA VAL A 230 18.48 10.92 -9.17
C VAL A 230 19.74 10.18 -8.82
N PHE A 231 20.05 9.13 -9.58
CA PHE A 231 21.34 8.45 -9.52
C PHE A 231 22.25 9.07 -10.59
N CYS A 232 23.30 9.75 -10.17
CA CYS A 232 24.32 10.31 -11.06
C CYS A 232 25.57 9.42 -11.00
N PRO A 233 26.03 8.84 -12.12
CA PRO A 233 27.25 8.04 -12.13
C PRO A 233 28.47 8.93 -11.91
N GLY A 234 29.47 8.39 -11.21
CA GLY A 234 30.82 8.95 -11.22
C GLY A 234 31.64 8.48 -12.42
N ASP A 235 32.87 8.99 -12.54
CA ASP A 235 33.77 8.59 -13.61
C ASP A 235 34.10 7.09 -13.54
N GLY A 236 33.96 6.39 -14.66
CA GLY A 236 34.16 4.93 -14.72
C GLY A 236 33.01 4.11 -14.11
N VAL A 237 31.86 4.73 -13.82
CA VAL A 237 30.66 4.03 -13.36
C VAL A 237 29.54 4.15 -14.39
N GLU A 238 28.95 3.01 -14.72
CA GLU A 238 27.81 2.90 -15.62
C GLU A 238 26.56 2.49 -14.83
N LEU A 239 25.46 3.22 -14.98
CA LEU A 239 24.17 2.84 -14.41
C LEU A 239 23.46 1.87 -15.36
N ILE A 240 23.25 0.62 -14.92
CA ILE A 240 22.63 -0.41 -15.75
C ILE A 240 21.11 -0.31 -15.68
N GLU A 241 20.56 -0.29 -14.46
CA GLU A 241 19.12 -0.15 -14.22
C GLU A 241 18.84 0.32 -12.80
N VAL A 242 17.58 0.68 -12.53
CA VAL A 242 17.05 0.79 -11.17
C VAL A 242 16.09 -0.37 -10.94
N ILE A 243 16.43 -1.25 -10.01
CA ILE A 243 15.72 -2.52 -9.78
C ILE A 243 14.28 -2.22 -9.37
N GLY A 244 13.32 -2.79 -10.11
CA GLY A 244 11.89 -2.61 -9.83
C GLY A 244 11.30 -1.26 -10.22
N ALA A 245 12.06 -0.40 -10.90
CA ALA A 245 11.59 0.93 -11.32
C ALA A 245 11.88 1.18 -12.81
N ARG A 246 11.09 2.09 -13.40
CA ARG A 246 11.31 2.59 -14.77
C ARG A 246 11.85 4.03 -14.69
N PRO A 247 13.18 4.23 -14.69
CA PRO A 247 13.75 5.56 -14.62
C PRO A 247 13.56 6.34 -15.92
N ARG A 248 13.48 7.67 -15.81
CA ARG A 248 13.65 8.60 -16.94
C ARG A 248 15.14 8.91 -17.09
N LEU A 249 15.64 8.88 -18.32
CA LEU A 249 17.00 9.29 -18.61
C LEU A 249 17.09 10.82 -18.61
N ALA A 250 18.01 11.36 -17.83
CA ALA A 250 18.37 12.78 -17.82
C ALA A 250 19.87 12.93 -18.10
N LYS A 251 20.29 14.16 -18.44
CA LYS A 251 21.70 14.47 -18.71
C LYS A 251 22.64 14.12 -17.55
N GLU A 252 22.12 14.22 -16.32
CA GLU A 252 22.87 13.97 -15.08
C GLU A 252 22.85 12.50 -14.63
N GLY A 253 21.94 11.67 -15.16
CA GLY A 253 21.79 10.27 -14.74
C GLY A 253 20.37 9.74 -14.84
N LEU A 254 20.05 8.74 -14.01
CA LEU A 254 18.73 8.10 -13.99
C LEU A 254 17.82 8.76 -12.94
N VAL A 255 16.68 9.28 -13.38
CA VAL A 255 15.67 9.93 -12.54
C VAL A 255 14.52 8.97 -12.26
N VAL A 256 14.27 8.70 -10.99
CA VAL A 256 13.24 7.79 -10.50
C VAL A 256 12.21 8.60 -9.70
N PRO A 257 11.00 8.79 -10.22
CA PRO A 257 9.90 9.35 -9.43
C PRO A 257 9.64 8.48 -8.20
N GLN A 258 9.46 9.11 -7.05
CA GLN A 258 9.15 8.44 -5.79
C GLN A 258 7.75 8.86 -5.31
N PRO A 259 7.00 7.95 -4.66
CA PRO A 259 5.77 8.33 -3.96
C PRO A 259 6.05 9.36 -2.87
N ASP A 260 5.01 10.09 -2.46
CA ASP A 260 5.11 11.07 -1.36
C ASP A 260 5.60 10.40 -0.06
N LEU A 261 6.43 11.14 0.68
CA LEU A 261 7.05 10.66 1.91
C LEU A 261 6.32 11.20 3.12
N ARG A 262 5.85 10.29 3.98
CA ARG A 262 5.08 10.58 5.20
C ARG A 262 5.98 10.69 6.42
N GLU A 263 5.46 11.22 7.52
CA GLU A 263 6.16 11.23 8.81
C GLU A 263 6.60 9.81 9.20
N ASN A 264 7.87 9.64 9.54
CA ASN A 264 8.53 8.34 9.78
C ASN A 264 8.49 7.37 8.58
N GLY A 265 8.08 7.85 7.40
CA GLY A 265 8.12 7.10 6.17
C GLY A 265 9.55 6.91 5.70
N GLU A 266 9.83 5.70 5.22
CA GLU A 266 11.09 5.36 4.59
C GLU A 266 10.84 4.90 3.15
N ARG A 267 11.76 5.22 2.26
CA ARG A 267 11.78 4.71 0.88
C ARG A 267 13.17 4.22 0.52
N VAL A 268 13.23 3.08 -0.14
CA VAL A 268 14.49 2.52 -0.63
C VAL A 268 14.40 2.31 -2.14
N ALA A 269 15.42 2.74 -2.87
CA ALA A 269 15.62 2.42 -4.26
C ALA A 269 17.03 1.86 -4.46
N VAL A 270 17.18 0.91 -5.37
CA VAL A 270 18.46 0.25 -5.63
C VAL A 270 18.79 0.33 -7.11
N ALA A 271 19.93 0.94 -7.43
CA ALA A 271 20.49 0.94 -8.77
C ALA A 271 21.51 -0.19 -8.91
N ARG A 272 21.46 -0.90 -10.03
CA ARG A 272 22.54 -1.81 -10.44
C ARG A 272 23.54 -1.04 -11.27
N VAL A 273 24.81 -1.10 -10.87
CA VAL A 273 25.88 -0.34 -11.50
C VAL A 273 27.01 -1.25 -11.93
N MET A 274 27.72 -0.85 -12.96
CA MET A 274 28.97 -1.46 -13.38
C MET A 274 30.11 -0.47 -13.13
N VAL A 275 31.15 -0.91 -12.43
CA VAL A 275 32.30 -0.08 -12.08
C VAL A 275 33.53 -0.58 -12.83
N ASP A 276 34.08 0.26 -13.71
CA ASP A 276 35.38 0.06 -14.35
C ASP A 276 36.46 0.63 -13.44
N ALA A 277 36.93 -0.20 -12.50
CA ALA A 277 37.85 0.24 -11.47
C ALA A 277 39.21 0.66 -12.08
N PRO A 278 39.79 1.80 -11.66
CA PRO A 278 41.15 2.17 -12.04
C PRO A 278 42.16 1.11 -11.60
N LYS A 279 43.30 1.05 -12.29
CA LYS A 279 44.36 0.07 -11.99
C LYS A 279 45.11 0.38 -10.70
N GLU A 280 45.19 1.65 -10.32
CA GLU A 280 45.87 2.09 -9.11
C GLU A 280 44.89 2.17 -7.94
N PRO A 281 45.27 1.70 -6.73
CA PRO A 281 44.45 1.87 -5.54
C PRO A 281 44.24 3.34 -5.21
N GLN A 282 42.98 3.77 -5.19
CA GLN A 282 42.57 5.13 -4.87
C GLN A 282 41.11 5.17 -4.43
N GLU A 283 40.66 6.28 -3.86
CA GLU A 283 39.24 6.55 -3.67
C GLU A 283 38.69 7.28 -4.89
N ILE A 284 37.61 6.76 -5.46
CA ILE A 284 36.87 7.40 -6.55
C ILE A 284 35.52 7.91 -6.06
N THR A 285 34.96 8.88 -6.78
CA THR A 285 33.53 9.17 -6.65
C THR A 285 32.78 8.09 -7.40
N GLY A 286 32.15 7.14 -6.70
CA GLY A 286 31.39 6.09 -7.37
C GLY A 286 30.06 6.62 -7.93
N ALA A 287 29.35 7.42 -7.14
CA ALA A 287 28.11 8.06 -7.57
C ALA A 287 27.83 9.34 -6.77
N ILE A 288 26.93 10.16 -7.29
CA ILE A 288 26.23 11.20 -6.52
C ILE A 288 24.74 10.85 -6.58
N VAL A 289 24.12 10.70 -5.42
CA VAL A 289 22.67 10.51 -5.34
C VAL A 289 22.03 11.82 -4.92
N LYS A 290 20.98 12.25 -5.62
CA LYS A 290 20.24 13.48 -5.32
C LYS A 290 18.78 13.17 -5.12
N VAL A 291 18.11 13.91 -4.26
CA VAL A 291 16.66 13.90 -4.14
C VAL A 291 16.14 15.32 -4.30
N ARG A 292 15.27 15.52 -5.28
CA ARG A 292 14.49 16.75 -5.45
C ARG A 292 13.11 16.54 -4.87
N PHE A 293 12.60 17.49 -4.09
CA PHE A 293 11.26 17.37 -3.49
C PHE A 293 10.71 18.74 -3.14
N ARG A 294 9.39 18.83 -2.93
CA ARG A 294 8.74 19.97 -2.28
C ARG A 294 8.41 19.59 -0.85
N ARG A 295 8.58 20.51 0.11
CA ARG A 295 8.03 20.28 1.45
C ARG A 295 6.51 20.37 1.35
N ALA A 296 5.80 19.45 2.01
CA ALA A 296 4.33 19.47 1.97
C ALA A 296 3.79 20.84 2.43
N GLY A 297 2.90 21.43 1.63
CA GLY A 297 2.35 22.77 1.84
C GLY A 297 3.23 23.93 1.35
N SER A 298 4.44 23.67 0.85
CA SER A 298 5.32 24.70 0.25
C SER A 298 5.45 24.49 -1.26
N PRO A 299 5.44 25.57 -2.06
CA PRO A 299 5.73 25.48 -3.49
C PRO A 299 7.23 25.28 -3.79
N ASP A 300 8.11 25.48 -2.79
CA ASP A 300 9.56 25.55 -2.99
C ASP A 300 10.15 24.16 -3.19
N VAL A 301 10.91 24.01 -4.28
CA VAL A 301 11.67 22.80 -4.57
C VAL A 301 13.00 22.85 -3.82
N GLN A 302 13.26 21.81 -3.04
CA GLN A 302 14.50 21.57 -2.32
C GLN A 302 15.27 20.42 -2.98
N THR A 303 16.59 20.46 -2.86
CA THR A 303 17.48 19.39 -3.30
C THR A 303 18.40 19.00 -2.17
N VAL A 304 18.48 17.69 -1.88
CA VAL A 304 19.47 17.11 -0.97
C VAL A 304 20.32 16.16 -1.79
N GLU A 305 21.64 16.19 -1.62
CA GLU A 305 22.55 15.32 -2.36
C GLU A 305 23.57 14.68 -1.43
N GLN A 306 24.01 13.48 -1.81
CA GLN A 306 25.06 12.74 -1.15
C GLN A 306 26.04 12.20 -2.19
N ARG A 307 27.32 12.53 -2.01
CA ARG A 307 28.41 11.87 -2.71
C ARG A 307 28.68 10.51 -2.07
N VAL A 308 28.78 9.47 -2.91
CA VAL A 308 29.00 8.09 -2.49
C VAL A 308 30.41 7.67 -2.94
N PRO A 309 31.42 7.74 -2.06
CA PRO A 309 32.78 7.31 -2.40
C PRO A 309 32.84 5.79 -2.57
N LEU A 310 33.78 5.33 -3.39
CA LEU A 310 34.11 3.91 -3.55
C LEU A 310 35.61 3.74 -3.52
N ARG A 311 36.10 2.85 -2.65
CA ARG A 311 37.54 2.58 -2.53
C ARG A 311 37.97 1.53 -3.54
N VAL A 312 39.11 1.73 -4.17
CA VAL A 312 39.74 0.73 -5.05
C VAL A 312 40.92 0.16 -4.28
N LEU A 313 40.81 -1.10 -3.85
CA LEU A 313 41.76 -1.73 -2.93
C LEU A 313 42.02 -3.17 -3.36
N ASP A 314 43.27 -3.59 -3.30
CA ASP A 314 43.65 -4.99 -3.50
C ASP A 314 43.46 -5.80 -2.22
N ALA A 315 42.19 -5.89 -1.78
CA ALA A 315 41.76 -6.63 -0.60
C ALA A 315 40.36 -7.19 -0.83
N GLU A 316 39.94 -8.13 0.02
CA GLU A 316 38.59 -8.64 -0.02
C GLU A 316 37.61 -7.56 0.49
N ALA A 317 36.64 -7.21 -0.35
CA ALA A 317 35.73 -6.11 -0.07
C ALA A 317 34.69 -6.52 0.99
N ALA A 318 34.67 -5.80 2.11
CA ALA A 318 33.65 -5.97 3.14
C ALA A 318 32.26 -5.69 2.57
N LEU A 319 31.30 -6.54 2.93
CA LEU A 319 29.90 -6.39 2.54
C LEU A 319 29.23 -5.34 3.43
N VAL A 320 28.54 -4.39 2.80
CA VAL A 320 27.65 -3.46 3.48
C VAL A 320 26.28 -4.12 3.59
N VAL A 321 26.03 -4.79 4.72
CA VAL A 321 24.87 -5.66 4.94
C VAL A 321 23.55 -4.99 4.61
N GLU A 322 23.37 -3.72 4.99
CA GLU A 322 22.16 -2.95 4.74
C GLU A 322 21.88 -2.75 3.23
N ALA A 323 22.89 -2.34 2.47
CA ALA A 323 22.76 -2.17 1.02
C ALA A 323 22.57 -3.50 0.30
N HIS A 324 23.21 -4.57 0.79
CA HIS A 324 23.02 -5.92 0.28
C HIS A 324 21.60 -6.45 0.54
N ALA A 325 21.07 -6.25 1.75
CA ALA A 325 19.71 -6.60 2.13
C ALA A 325 18.69 -5.86 1.26
N ALA A 326 18.86 -4.55 1.06
CA ALA A 326 18.03 -3.74 0.18
C ALA A 326 18.04 -4.26 -1.27
N ALA A 327 19.22 -4.64 -1.78
CA ALA A 327 19.34 -5.21 -3.12
C ALA A 327 18.64 -6.58 -3.23
N ALA A 328 18.75 -7.43 -2.21
CA ALA A 328 18.08 -8.72 -2.18
C ALA A 328 16.54 -8.56 -2.13
N LEU A 329 16.03 -7.62 -1.32
CA LEU A 329 14.61 -7.30 -1.23
C LEU A 329 14.07 -6.72 -2.55
N ALA A 330 14.79 -5.79 -3.18
CA ALA A 330 14.40 -5.23 -4.47
C ALA A 330 14.35 -6.30 -5.57
N LYS A 331 15.32 -7.22 -5.59
CA LYS A 331 15.31 -8.38 -6.51
C LYS A 331 14.16 -9.34 -6.21
N ALA A 332 13.83 -9.56 -4.94
CA ALA A 332 12.70 -10.40 -4.55
C ALA A 332 11.37 -9.82 -5.02
N GLU A 333 11.18 -8.51 -4.94
CA GLU A 333 9.97 -7.84 -5.45
C GLU A 333 9.82 -8.00 -6.97
N VAL A 334 10.89 -7.82 -7.74
CA VAL A 334 10.89 -8.10 -9.19
C VAL A 334 10.57 -9.57 -9.46
N GLY A 335 11.18 -10.49 -8.70
CA GLY A 335 10.91 -11.92 -8.79
C GLY A 335 9.46 -12.29 -8.46
N ARG A 336 8.81 -11.59 -7.52
CA ARG A 336 7.38 -11.75 -7.21
C ARG A 336 6.50 -11.36 -8.40
N ALA A 337 6.82 -10.26 -9.07
CA ALA A 337 6.11 -9.84 -10.28
C ALA A 337 6.28 -10.88 -11.42
N GLU A 338 7.49 -11.41 -11.62
CA GLU A 338 7.75 -12.49 -12.60
C GLU A 338 7.00 -13.77 -12.27
N ALA A 339 7.05 -14.21 -11.00
CA ALA A 339 6.32 -15.38 -10.53
C ALA A 339 4.81 -15.24 -10.73
N ARG A 340 4.27 -14.04 -10.47
CA ARG A 340 2.85 -13.73 -10.71
C ARG A 340 2.49 -13.84 -12.18
N ALA A 341 3.31 -13.29 -13.08
CA ALA A 341 3.08 -13.39 -14.52
C ALA A 341 3.11 -14.84 -15.04
N LEU A 342 3.86 -15.74 -14.39
CA LEU A 342 3.82 -17.18 -14.67
C LEU A 342 2.57 -17.86 -14.10
N ALA A 343 2.19 -17.51 -12.87
CA ALA A 343 0.98 -18.02 -12.23
C ALA A 343 -0.30 -17.59 -12.97
N ASP A 344 -0.33 -16.37 -13.53
CA ASP A 344 -1.41 -15.89 -14.41
C ASP A 344 -1.60 -16.79 -15.65
N ARG A 345 -0.55 -17.48 -16.09
CA ARG A 345 -0.57 -18.43 -17.21
C ARG A 345 -0.81 -19.88 -16.75
N GLY A 346 -1.14 -20.08 -15.47
CA GLY A 346 -1.32 -21.39 -14.85
C GLY A 346 -0.02 -22.14 -14.54
N ASN A 347 1.15 -21.53 -14.73
CA ASN A 347 2.45 -22.16 -14.48
C ASN A 347 2.89 -21.95 -13.03
N PHE A 348 2.16 -22.55 -12.10
CA PHE A 348 2.40 -22.40 -10.66
C PHE A 348 3.74 -23.01 -10.20
N ASP A 349 4.18 -24.10 -10.81
CA ASP A 349 5.44 -24.76 -10.45
C ASP A 349 6.65 -23.85 -10.75
N ALA A 350 6.66 -23.22 -11.93
CA ALA A 350 7.72 -22.26 -12.28
C ALA A 350 7.62 -20.97 -11.43
N ALA A 351 6.42 -20.50 -11.12
CA ALA A 351 6.22 -19.37 -10.22
C ALA A 351 6.81 -19.65 -8.82
N ALA A 352 6.50 -20.81 -8.23
CA ALA A 352 7.05 -21.22 -6.94
C ALA A 352 8.59 -21.37 -6.99
N ALA A 353 9.15 -21.88 -8.09
CA ALA A 353 10.60 -22.02 -8.25
C ALA A 353 11.33 -20.66 -8.24
N ILE A 354 10.78 -19.64 -8.91
CA ILE A 354 11.32 -18.27 -8.87
C ILE A 354 11.31 -17.75 -7.44
N LEU A 355 10.18 -17.85 -6.73
CA LEU A 355 10.05 -17.36 -5.37
C LEU A 355 11.00 -18.07 -4.40
N ARG A 356 11.19 -19.39 -4.53
CA ARG A 356 12.15 -20.15 -3.70
C ARG A 356 13.59 -19.70 -3.89
N ARG A 357 13.99 -19.33 -5.12
CA ARG A 357 15.32 -18.78 -5.39
C ARG A 357 15.54 -17.46 -4.63
N HIS A 358 14.54 -16.58 -4.64
CA HIS A 358 14.62 -15.32 -3.91
C HIS A 358 14.52 -15.51 -2.38
N LEU A 359 13.71 -16.47 -1.92
CA LEU A 359 13.64 -16.87 -0.52
C LEU A 359 15.03 -17.29 0.01
N GLY A 360 15.73 -18.18 -0.68
CA GLY A 360 17.08 -18.60 -0.29
C GLY A 360 18.09 -17.45 -0.30
N ALA A 361 17.95 -16.49 -1.22
CA ALA A 361 18.79 -15.30 -1.26
C ALA A 361 18.54 -14.36 -0.07
N LEU A 362 17.28 -14.19 0.36
CA LEU A 362 16.93 -13.39 1.54
C LEU A 362 17.41 -14.06 2.85
N GLU A 363 17.23 -15.38 2.96
CA GLU A 363 17.68 -16.14 4.15
C GLU A 363 19.22 -16.17 4.28
N ALA A 364 19.94 -16.03 3.16
CA ALA A 364 21.40 -15.96 3.15
C ALA A 364 21.97 -14.58 3.51
N VAL A 365 21.13 -13.54 3.65
CA VAL A 365 21.58 -12.21 4.03
C VAL A 365 22.17 -12.25 5.46
N PRO A 366 23.41 -11.76 5.68
CA PRO A 366 24.00 -11.75 7.01
C PRO A 366 23.14 -10.99 8.02
N GLY A 367 22.90 -11.60 9.18
CA GLY A 367 22.07 -11.01 10.23
C GLY A 367 20.58 -11.28 10.11
N TYR A 368 20.12 -12.03 9.11
CA TYR A 368 18.73 -12.49 9.04
C TYR A 368 18.35 -13.31 10.28
N GLN A 369 17.22 -12.94 10.90
CA GLN A 369 16.60 -13.69 11.98
C GLN A 369 15.12 -13.91 11.66
N LYS A 370 14.65 -15.14 11.89
CA LYS A 370 13.27 -15.52 11.62
C LYS A 370 12.34 -14.92 12.67
N MET A 371 11.24 -14.30 12.22
CA MET A 371 10.18 -13.71 13.05
C MET A 371 10.65 -12.58 13.98
N ASP A 372 11.67 -11.82 13.58
CA ASP A 372 12.17 -10.68 14.36
C ASP A 372 11.43 -9.36 14.07
N GLY A 373 10.49 -9.37 13.11
CA GLY A 373 9.74 -8.18 12.66
C GLY A 373 10.55 -7.22 11.80
N SER A 374 11.75 -7.61 11.35
CA SER A 374 12.51 -6.86 10.35
C SER A 374 11.86 -6.95 8.99
N ALA A 375 12.16 -5.99 8.11
CA ALA A 375 11.75 -6.00 6.71
C ALA A 375 12.16 -7.31 5.99
N LEU A 376 13.33 -7.85 6.32
CA LEU A 376 13.81 -9.14 5.79
C LEU A 376 12.94 -10.31 6.26
N SER A 377 12.62 -10.38 7.56
CA SER A 377 11.74 -11.43 8.09
C SER A 377 10.34 -11.35 7.51
N GLU A 378 9.76 -10.15 7.42
CA GLU A 378 8.42 -9.96 6.85
C GLU A 378 8.37 -10.34 5.37
N ALA A 379 9.42 -10.02 4.60
CA ALA A 379 9.56 -10.41 3.21
C ALA A 379 9.67 -11.93 3.06
N VAL A 380 10.51 -12.57 3.87
CA VAL A 380 10.65 -14.04 3.88
C VAL A 380 9.32 -14.72 4.18
N GLU A 381 8.60 -14.26 5.22
CA GLU A 381 7.28 -14.79 5.57
C GLU A 381 6.28 -14.63 4.40
N GLN A 382 6.29 -13.48 3.74
CA GLN A 382 5.43 -13.23 2.57
C GLN A 382 5.74 -14.18 1.42
N LEU A 383 7.02 -14.37 1.09
CA LEU A 383 7.43 -15.29 0.04
C LEU A 383 7.07 -16.73 0.37
N VAL A 384 7.19 -17.16 1.63
CA VAL A 384 6.77 -18.49 2.08
C VAL A 384 5.25 -18.68 1.89
N ASP A 385 4.45 -17.68 2.24
CA ASP A 385 2.99 -17.71 2.05
C ASP A 385 2.64 -17.83 0.55
N GLU A 386 3.29 -17.06 -0.33
CA GLU A 386 3.08 -17.13 -1.79
C GLU A 386 3.55 -18.46 -2.42
N VAL A 387 4.72 -18.95 -2.03
CA VAL A 387 5.25 -20.26 -2.47
C VAL A 387 4.27 -21.36 -2.09
N THR A 388 3.80 -21.37 -0.83
CA THR A 388 2.81 -22.34 -0.35
C THR A 388 1.50 -22.25 -1.13
N ALA A 389 1.04 -21.04 -1.44
CA ALA A 389 -0.17 -20.83 -2.21
C ALA A 389 -0.03 -21.41 -3.62
N TYR A 390 1.08 -21.17 -4.33
CA TYR A 390 1.29 -21.69 -5.68
C TYR A 390 1.46 -23.21 -5.72
N GLU A 391 2.14 -23.81 -4.75
CA GLU A 391 2.33 -25.26 -4.66
C GLU A 391 1.02 -26.04 -4.46
N ARG A 392 0.02 -25.42 -3.85
CA ARG A 392 -1.32 -25.99 -3.72
C ARG A 392 -2.09 -26.07 -5.03
N ARG A 393 -1.58 -25.44 -6.11
CA ARG A 393 -2.20 -25.38 -7.44
C ARG A 393 -3.66 -24.91 -7.35
N PRO A 394 -3.88 -23.68 -6.87
CA PRO A 394 -5.22 -23.15 -6.63
C PRO A 394 -6.03 -23.14 -7.92
N SER A 395 -7.34 -23.30 -7.78
CA SER A 395 -8.26 -23.04 -8.89
C SER A 395 -8.18 -21.58 -9.34
N GLY A 396 -8.64 -21.27 -10.55
CA GLY A 396 -8.59 -19.90 -11.07
C GLY A 396 -9.30 -18.86 -10.18
N ALA A 397 -10.38 -19.26 -9.50
CA ALA A 397 -11.09 -18.39 -8.56
C ALA A 397 -10.31 -18.15 -7.27
N GLU A 398 -9.71 -19.20 -6.69
CA GLU A 398 -8.85 -19.09 -5.51
C GLU A 398 -7.60 -18.27 -5.80
N TYR A 399 -7.01 -18.43 -6.99
CA TYR A 399 -5.86 -17.65 -7.42
C TYR A 399 -6.21 -16.16 -7.59
N ALA A 400 -7.34 -15.83 -8.24
CA ALA A 400 -7.76 -14.45 -8.43
C ALA A 400 -7.96 -13.71 -7.09
N GLU A 401 -8.59 -14.39 -6.13
CA GLU A 401 -8.76 -13.85 -4.78
C GLU A 401 -7.44 -13.70 -4.03
N PHE A 402 -6.59 -14.72 -4.07
CA PHE A 402 -5.24 -14.64 -3.52
C PHE A 402 -4.47 -13.46 -4.12
N LYS A 403 -4.43 -13.34 -5.45
CA LYS A 403 -3.76 -12.27 -6.18
C LYS A 403 -4.22 -10.88 -5.74
N ALA A 404 -5.53 -10.68 -5.56
CA ALA A 404 -6.12 -9.40 -5.15
C ALA A 404 -5.65 -8.96 -3.74
N THR A 405 -5.52 -9.89 -2.80
CA THR A 405 -5.04 -9.58 -1.43
C THR A 405 -3.53 -9.33 -1.35
N GLN A 406 -2.79 -9.83 -2.33
CA GLN A 406 -1.33 -9.75 -2.38
C GLN A 406 -0.84 -8.48 -3.09
N LEU A 407 -1.70 -7.83 -3.91
CA LEU A 407 -1.39 -6.59 -4.60
C LEU A 407 -1.54 -5.41 -3.63
N GLY A 408 -0.46 -4.65 -3.46
CA GLY A 408 -0.35 -3.57 -2.48
C GLY A 408 0.69 -3.82 -1.36
N VAL A 409 1.25 -5.04 -1.27
CA VAL A 409 2.37 -5.36 -0.39
C VAL A 409 3.67 -5.25 -1.17
N ASP A 410 4.49 -4.25 -0.85
CA ASP A 410 5.84 -4.07 -1.41
C ASP A 410 6.88 -4.57 -0.39
N VAL A 411 7.53 -5.70 -0.67
CA VAL A 411 8.52 -6.25 0.27
C VAL A 411 9.83 -5.46 0.25
N ALA A 412 10.13 -4.73 -0.83
CA ALA A 412 11.31 -3.88 -0.92
C ALA A 412 11.21 -2.63 -0.04
N GLN A 413 9.99 -2.19 0.28
CA GLN A 413 9.72 -1.09 1.22
C GLN A 413 9.44 -1.56 2.66
N GLY A 414 9.68 -2.85 2.96
CA GLY A 414 9.63 -3.38 4.32
C GLY A 414 8.24 -3.73 4.85
N GLY A 415 7.42 -4.41 4.04
CA GLY A 415 6.30 -5.27 4.48
C GLY A 415 5.11 -4.61 5.19
N LYS A 416 5.25 -3.35 5.61
CA LYS A 416 4.17 -2.51 6.11
C LYS A 416 3.40 -1.98 4.92
N HIS A 417 2.09 -2.20 4.90
CA HIS A 417 1.24 -1.27 4.16
C HIS A 417 1.66 0.12 4.64
N VAL A 418 2.04 1.01 3.72
CA VAL A 418 2.46 2.39 4.04
C VAL A 418 1.38 3.14 4.87
N ALA A 419 0.17 2.57 4.93
CA ALA A 419 -0.96 2.96 5.77
C ALA A 419 -0.90 2.54 7.26
N ASP A 420 -0.10 1.54 7.65
CA ASP A 420 -0.07 0.99 9.02
C ASP A 420 0.95 1.67 9.95
N GLN A 421 1.67 2.71 9.47
CA GLN A 421 2.46 3.55 10.37
C GLN A 421 1.53 4.31 11.31
N LYS A 422 1.63 4.01 12.62
CA LYS A 422 0.87 4.64 13.71
C LYS A 422 1.24 6.13 13.84
N SER A 423 0.67 6.97 13.00
CA SER A 423 0.53 8.40 13.29
C SER A 423 -0.73 8.62 14.12
N ALA A 424 -0.65 9.46 15.14
CA ALA A 424 -1.80 9.83 15.96
C ALA A 424 -2.97 10.39 15.13
N ARG A 425 -2.68 11.00 13.96
CA ARG A 425 -3.69 11.56 13.04
C ARG A 425 -4.40 10.47 12.23
N ILE A 426 -3.66 9.47 11.72
CA ILE A 426 -4.24 8.29 11.08
C ILE A 426 -5.09 7.52 12.08
N THR A 427 -4.59 7.30 13.31
CA THR A 427 -5.37 6.64 14.37
C THR A 427 -6.70 7.34 14.61
N ALA A 428 -6.72 8.67 14.75
CA ALA A 428 -7.98 9.40 14.95
C ALA A 428 -8.97 9.25 13.79
N TRP A 429 -8.48 9.22 12.55
CA TRP A 429 -9.32 9.02 11.35
C TRP A 429 -9.81 7.58 11.23
N VAL A 430 -8.95 6.61 11.53
CA VAL A 430 -9.30 5.19 11.57
C VAL A 430 -10.31 4.93 12.68
N ASP A 431 -10.16 5.53 13.87
CA ASP A 431 -11.10 5.42 14.99
C ASP A 431 -12.47 6.06 14.65
N GLN A 432 -12.47 7.19 13.94
CA GLN A 432 -13.69 7.81 13.44
C GLN A 432 -14.36 6.93 12.37
N ALA A 433 -13.57 6.25 11.54
CA ALA A 433 -13.98 5.39 10.45
C ALA A 433 -14.48 4.00 10.89
N SER A 434 -13.83 3.38 11.88
CA SER A 434 -14.22 2.08 12.45
C SER A 434 -15.47 2.16 13.30
N GLY A 435 -15.93 3.38 13.63
CA GLY A 435 -17.14 3.64 14.41
C GLY A 435 -16.84 3.62 15.91
N GLN A 436 -17.40 4.61 16.62
CA GLN A 436 -17.15 4.90 18.04
C GLN A 436 -16.98 3.65 18.91
N VAL A 437 -16.00 3.70 19.82
CA VAL A 437 -15.90 2.81 20.98
C VAL A 437 -17.28 2.63 21.59
N ILE A 438 -17.75 1.39 21.66
CA ILE A 438 -19.03 1.08 22.28
C ILE A 438 -18.78 1.08 23.78
N ARG A 439 -19.28 2.13 24.45
CA ARG A 439 -19.16 2.24 25.91
C ARG A 439 -19.80 1.01 26.56
N GLY A 440 -18.97 0.12 27.12
CA GLY A 440 -19.41 -1.00 27.94
C GLY A 440 -19.06 -2.41 27.43
N GLY A 441 -18.41 -2.55 26.28
CA GLY A 441 -17.94 -3.85 25.78
C GLY A 441 -16.42 -3.98 25.75
N GLU A 442 -15.92 -5.20 25.93
CA GLU A 442 -14.50 -5.57 25.82
C GLU A 442 -14.37 -6.87 25.02
N VAL A 443 -13.24 -7.05 24.36
CA VAL A 443 -12.85 -8.32 23.73
C VAL A 443 -11.66 -8.89 24.47
N VAL A 444 -11.79 -10.13 24.93
CA VAL A 444 -10.77 -10.84 25.70
C VAL A 444 -10.14 -11.91 24.82
N VAL A 445 -8.82 -11.90 24.73
CA VAL A 445 -8.04 -12.86 23.95
C VAL A 445 -7.29 -13.77 24.90
N ARG A 446 -7.43 -15.08 24.71
CA ARG A 446 -6.74 -16.10 25.50
C ARG A 446 -5.82 -16.91 24.61
N GLY A 447 -4.59 -17.11 25.07
CA GLY A 447 -3.60 -17.96 24.40
C GLY A 447 -3.76 -19.44 24.73
N PRO A 448 -2.87 -20.28 24.18
CA PRO A 448 -2.82 -21.71 24.48
C PRO A 448 -2.75 -21.94 26.00
N GLY A 449 -3.68 -22.74 26.54
CA GLY A 449 -3.81 -22.96 27.99
C GLY A 449 -4.75 -22.01 28.72
N GLY A 450 -5.47 -21.12 28.01
CA GLY A 450 -6.56 -20.31 28.56
C GLY A 450 -6.13 -19.03 29.29
N LYS A 451 -4.83 -18.74 29.34
CA LYS A 451 -4.29 -17.51 29.91
C LYS A 451 -4.68 -16.31 29.05
N GLU A 452 -5.19 -15.25 29.68
CA GLU A 452 -5.47 -13.99 29.00
C GLU A 452 -4.17 -13.35 28.50
N VAL A 453 -4.13 -13.04 27.21
CA VAL A 453 -2.96 -12.45 26.53
C VAL A 453 -3.22 -11.03 26.03
N ALA A 454 -4.49 -10.66 25.81
CA ALA A 454 -4.87 -9.30 25.48
C ALA A 454 -6.33 -9.02 25.90
N ARG A 455 -6.60 -7.74 26.17
CA ARG A 455 -7.95 -7.21 26.42
C ARG A 455 -8.05 -5.87 25.70
N VAL A 456 -9.01 -5.75 24.79
CA VAL A 456 -9.21 -4.54 23.99
C VAL A 456 -10.63 -4.02 24.14
N PRO A 457 -10.86 -2.70 24.10
CA PRO A 457 -12.21 -2.15 24.11
C PRO A 457 -12.99 -2.63 22.87
N LEU A 458 -14.29 -2.90 23.03
CA LEU A 458 -15.15 -3.22 21.91
C LEU A 458 -15.48 -1.96 21.11
N CYS A 459 -15.08 -1.94 19.84
CA CYS A 459 -15.44 -0.91 18.88
C CYS A 459 -16.53 -1.43 17.93
N ALA A 460 -17.10 -0.55 17.10
CA ALA A 460 -18.05 -0.98 16.07
C ALA A 460 -17.41 -1.97 15.08
N GLU A 461 -16.08 -1.96 14.98
CA GLU A 461 -15.34 -2.97 14.28
C GLU A 461 -13.94 -3.20 14.88
N LEU A 462 -13.52 -4.46 14.95
CA LEU A 462 -12.19 -4.88 15.37
C LEU A 462 -11.61 -5.89 14.39
N THR A 463 -10.33 -5.73 14.07
CA THR A 463 -9.53 -6.64 13.25
C THR A 463 -8.64 -7.52 14.12
N VAL A 464 -8.52 -8.79 13.74
CA VAL A 464 -7.70 -9.80 14.42
C VAL A 464 -6.67 -10.33 13.43
N GLY A 465 -5.39 -10.41 13.80
CA GLY A 465 -4.37 -11.02 12.93
C GLY A 465 -2.98 -11.02 13.54
N ARG A 466 -2.00 -11.61 12.83
CA ARG A 466 -0.61 -11.69 13.32
C ARG A 466 0.17 -10.39 13.18
N MET A 467 -0.18 -9.56 12.20
CA MET A 467 0.61 -8.38 11.86
C MET A 467 0.32 -7.20 12.80
N PRO A 468 1.34 -6.36 13.10
CA PRO A 468 1.14 -5.03 13.63
C PRO A 468 0.25 -4.21 12.66
N GLY A 469 -0.89 -3.73 13.14
CA GLY A 469 -1.91 -3.04 12.31
C GLY A 469 -3.33 -3.56 12.54
N ASN A 470 -3.46 -4.76 13.11
CA ASN A 470 -4.74 -5.25 13.65
C ASN A 470 -5.02 -4.63 15.02
N ASP A 471 -6.29 -4.52 15.38
CA ASP A 471 -6.74 -4.10 16.72
C ASP A 471 -6.38 -5.15 17.76
N ILE A 472 -6.46 -6.42 17.37
CA ILE A 472 -6.05 -7.59 18.15
C ILE A 472 -4.88 -8.27 17.44
N VAL A 473 -3.68 -8.04 17.94
CA VAL A 473 -2.45 -8.64 17.41
C VAL A 473 -2.13 -9.93 18.14
N ILE A 474 -2.09 -11.04 17.40
CA ILE A 474 -1.71 -12.35 17.92
C ILE A 474 -0.53 -12.87 17.08
N ALA A 475 0.69 -12.61 17.55
CA ALA A 475 1.94 -12.91 16.83
C ALA A 475 2.27 -14.41 16.83
N ALA A 476 1.43 -15.22 16.17
CA ALA A 476 1.61 -16.66 16.02
C ALA A 476 1.59 -17.06 14.54
N GLY A 477 2.46 -18.00 14.15
CA GLY A 477 2.62 -18.43 12.75
C GLY A 477 1.40 -19.14 12.14
N ASN A 478 0.51 -19.69 12.97
CA ASN A 478 -0.76 -20.27 12.52
C ASN A 478 -1.89 -19.22 12.39
N ILE A 479 -1.57 -17.93 12.48
CA ILE A 479 -2.53 -16.84 12.33
C ILE A 479 -2.13 -16.02 11.08
N SER A 480 -3.10 -15.81 10.18
CA SER A 480 -2.93 -14.95 9.01
C SER A 480 -2.67 -13.49 9.39
N LYS A 481 -2.03 -12.73 8.49
CA LYS A 481 -1.66 -11.32 8.70
C LYS A 481 -2.86 -10.46 9.13
N ARG A 482 -3.97 -10.58 8.41
CA ARG A 482 -5.33 -10.20 8.82
C ARG A 482 -6.14 -11.48 8.80
N HIS A 483 -6.66 -11.90 9.95
CA HIS A 483 -7.28 -13.22 10.12
C HIS A 483 -8.80 -13.15 10.17
N ALA A 484 -9.34 -12.33 11.07
CA ALA A 484 -10.77 -12.21 11.26
C ALA A 484 -11.14 -10.76 11.54
N ARG A 485 -12.42 -10.45 11.41
CA ARG A 485 -13.01 -9.20 11.91
C ARG A 485 -14.18 -9.52 12.81
N ILE A 486 -14.33 -8.70 13.84
CA ILE A 486 -15.47 -8.70 14.75
C ILE A 486 -16.18 -7.37 14.54
N VAL A 487 -17.36 -7.42 13.94
CA VAL A 487 -18.22 -6.27 13.65
C VAL A 487 -19.31 -6.22 14.70
N PHE A 488 -19.52 -5.05 15.31
CA PHE A 488 -20.64 -4.85 16.23
C PHE A 488 -21.70 -3.96 15.59
N ARG A 489 -22.88 -4.54 15.38
CA ARG A 489 -24.01 -3.85 14.74
C ARG A 489 -25.32 -4.23 15.43
N ASP A 490 -26.17 -3.24 15.68
CA ASP A 490 -27.50 -3.42 16.28
C ASP A 490 -27.48 -4.24 17.58
N GLY A 491 -26.47 -4.01 18.43
CA GLY A 491 -26.31 -4.70 19.71
C GLY A 491 -25.74 -6.12 19.62
N LYS A 492 -25.33 -6.57 18.43
CA LYS A 492 -24.83 -7.92 18.17
C LYS A 492 -23.39 -7.88 17.66
N ALA A 493 -22.55 -8.77 18.19
CA ALA A 493 -21.23 -9.03 17.64
C ALA A 493 -21.34 -10.06 16.51
N ILE A 494 -20.64 -9.82 15.41
CA ILE A 494 -20.63 -10.65 14.20
C ILE A 494 -19.17 -10.94 13.88
N VAL A 495 -18.79 -12.20 13.78
CA VAL A 495 -17.45 -12.60 13.33
C VAL A 495 -17.46 -12.88 11.84
N VAL A 496 -16.42 -12.42 11.16
CA VAL A 496 -16.16 -12.66 9.74
C VAL A 496 -14.74 -13.20 9.61
N ASP A 497 -14.60 -14.40 9.02
CA ASP A 497 -13.29 -14.90 8.61
C ASP A 497 -12.84 -14.15 7.35
N LEU A 498 -11.60 -13.65 7.34
CA LEU A 498 -11.02 -12.99 6.17
C LEU A 498 -10.43 -14.01 5.18
N LYS A 499 -11.13 -15.13 5.00
CA LYS A 499 -10.78 -16.26 4.13
C LYS A 499 -9.36 -16.77 4.36
N THR A 500 -9.10 -17.08 5.61
CA THR A 500 -7.74 -17.37 6.07
C THR A 500 -7.33 -18.79 5.80
N THR A 501 -6.01 -19.01 5.74
CA THR A 501 -5.41 -20.32 5.47
C THR A 501 -5.88 -21.39 6.45
N ASN A 502 -5.97 -21.03 7.74
CA ASN A 502 -6.35 -21.96 8.81
C ASN A 502 -7.83 -21.84 9.21
N GLY A 503 -8.51 -20.77 8.79
CA GLY A 503 -9.90 -20.51 9.09
C GLY A 503 -10.15 -20.01 10.51
N THR A 504 -11.22 -19.24 10.65
CA THR A 504 -11.83 -18.86 11.93
C THR A 504 -12.94 -19.85 12.30
N PHE A 505 -13.07 -20.18 13.58
CA PHE A 505 -14.11 -21.09 14.08
C PHE A 505 -14.92 -20.46 15.22
N VAL A 506 -16.21 -20.76 15.32
CA VAL A 506 -17.05 -20.41 16.47
C VAL A 506 -17.52 -21.69 17.11
N ASN A 507 -17.11 -21.95 18.36
CA ASN A 507 -17.44 -23.18 19.10
C ASN A 507 -17.20 -24.47 18.27
N GLY A 508 -16.10 -24.52 17.52
CA GLY A 508 -15.72 -25.65 16.67
C GLY A 508 -16.37 -25.69 15.28
N LYS A 509 -17.28 -24.76 14.94
CA LYS A 509 -17.85 -24.63 13.59
C LYS A 509 -17.05 -23.60 12.79
N ARG A 510 -16.60 -23.98 11.59
CA ARG A 510 -15.86 -23.06 10.72
C ARG A 510 -16.77 -21.93 10.23
N VAL A 511 -16.26 -20.70 10.28
CA VAL A 511 -16.95 -19.51 9.78
C VAL A 511 -16.73 -19.43 8.26
N LEU A 512 -17.78 -19.74 7.49
CA LEU A 512 -17.77 -19.64 6.01
C LEU A 512 -18.50 -18.39 5.51
N SER A 513 -19.33 -17.79 6.36
CA SER A 513 -20.08 -16.56 6.14
C SER A 513 -20.17 -15.81 7.47
N PRO A 514 -20.46 -14.49 7.47
CA PRO A 514 -20.63 -13.72 8.70
C PRO A 514 -21.54 -14.44 9.71
N MET A 515 -21.05 -14.61 10.94
CA MET A 515 -21.74 -15.37 12.00
C MET A 515 -21.98 -14.48 13.21
N ILE A 516 -23.23 -14.39 13.66
CA ILE A 516 -23.60 -13.66 14.88
C ILE A 516 -23.12 -14.46 16.09
N LEU A 517 -22.43 -13.80 17.02
CA LEU A 517 -21.94 -14.37 18.27
C LEU A 517 -22.96 -14.19 19.39
N GLY A 518 -23.21 -15.25 20.15
CA GLY A 518 -23.87 -15.22 21.44
C GLY A 518 -22.91 -14.83 22.58
N ALA A 519 -23.47 -14.49 23.75
CA ALA A 519 -22.70 -14.02 24.91
C ALA A 519 -21.70 -15.04 25.49
N GLN A 520 -21.83 -16.33 25.15
CA GLN A 520 -20.94 -17.40 25.60
C GLN A 520 -20.11 -18.00 24.46
N ASP A 521 -20.23 -17.46 23.25
CA ASP A 521 -19.54 -18.01 22.08
C ASP A 521 -18.06 -17.67 22.11
N ARG A 522 -17.25 -18.65 21.72
CA ARG A 522 -15.81 -18.51 21.58
C ARG A 522 -15.44 -18.56 20.11
N VAL A 523 -14.77 -17.50 19.68
CA VAL A 523 -14.13 -17.46 18.36
C VAL A 523 -12.72 -18.02 18.51
N TYR A 524 -12.34 -18.96 17.65
CA TYR A 524 -11.01 -19.57 17.62
C TYR A 524 -10.26 -19.14 16.37
N VAL A 525 -9.01 -18.74 16.60
CA VAL A 525 -8.08 -18.21 15.60
C VAL A 525 -6.73 -18.86 15.85
N GLY A 526 -6.36 -19.85 15.04
CA GLY A 526 -5.26 -20.75 15.38
C GLY A 526 -5.48 -21.38 16.76
N ASP A 527 -4.47 -21.32 17.63
CA ASP A 527 -4.54 -21.89 19.00
C ASP A 527 -5.08 -20.90 20.05
N HIS A 528 -5.66 -19.78 19.61
CA HIS A 528 -6.15 -18.73 20.50
C HIS A 528 -7.68 -18.68 20.46
N SER A 529 -8.28 -18.26 21.59
CA SER A 529 -9.72 -18.02 21.68
C SER A 529 -10.01 -16.56 22.01
N ILE A 530 -11.06 -16.03 21.40
CA ILE A 530 -11.52 -14.66 21.54
C ILE A 530 -12.97 -14.69 22.05
N GLU A 531 -13.23 -13.94 23.11
CA GLU A 531 -14.53 -13.80 23.76
C GLU A 531 -14.96 -12.33 23.70
N VAL A 532 -16.19 -12.07 23.25
CA VAL A 532 -16.78 -10.73 23.27
C VAL A 532 -17.60 -10.58 24.55
N VAL A 533 -17.21 -9.65 25.40
CA VAL A 533 -17.86 -9.36 26.68
C VAL A 533 -18.59 -8.03 26.59
N THR A 534 -19.90 -8.06 26.49
CA THR A 534 -20.74 -6.86 26.56
C THR A 534 -21.33 -6.73 27.96
N LYS A 535 -21.16 -5.59 28.63
CA LYS A 535 -21.93 -5.30 29.85
C LYS A 535 -23.38 -5.04 29.45
N GLU A 536 -24.31 -5.85 29.95
CA GLU A 536 -25.72 -5.53 29.84
C GLU A 536 -25.98 -4.18 30.57
N PRO A 537 -26.85 -3.31 30.03
CA PRO A 537 -27.29 -2.12 30.75
C PRO A 537 -28.21 -2.55 31.90
N GLY A 538 -27.62 -3.00 33.00
CA GLY A 538 -28.34 -3.54 34.15
C GLY A 538 -27.47 -3.81 35.40
N ASP A 539 -26.20 -4.17 35.24
CA ASP A 539 -25.34 -4.46 36.39
C ASP A 539 -24.71 -3.18 36.98
N LYS A 540 -25.42 -2.58 37.94
CA LYS A 540 -24.86 -1.58 38.86
C LYS A 540 -23.88 -2.27 39.80
N LYS A 541 -22.68 -1.71 39.93
CA LYS A 541 -21.90 -1.78 41.17
C LYS A 541 -22.10 -0.51 41.96
#